data_AF-A0A957Q583-F1
#
_entry.id   AF-A0A957Q583-F1
#
_cell.length_a   1.000
_cell.length_b   1.000
_cell.length_c   1.000
_cell.angle_alpha   90.00
_cell.angle_beta   90.00
_cell.angle_gamma   90.00
#
_symmetry.space_group_name_H-M   'P 1'
#
loop_
_entity.id
_entity.type
_entity.pdbx_description
1 polymer ?
#
loop_
_entity_poly.entity_id
_entity_poly.type
_entity_poly.pdbx_seq_one_letter_code
_entity_poly.pdbx_strand_id
1 'polypeptide(L)' 'VDILMGIPGAEFAEAWHRRKDVDFDGLSVAFISRIDLINAKRAAGRPQDLIDADTLSQVDDTA' A
#
# COMPACT_ATOMS: atom_id res chain seq x y z
N VAL A 1 -14.64 10.52 2.70
CA VAL A 1 -13.36 10.20 3.34
C VAL A 1 -13.65 9.07 4.30
N ASP A 2 -13.09 7.90 4.04
CA ASP A 2 -13.21 6.75 4.93
C ASP A 2 -11.98 6.69 5.82
N ILE A 3 -12.18 6.52 7.13
CA ILE A 3 -11.10 6.40 8.10
C ILE A 3 -11.13 4.95 8.60
N LEU A 4 -10.09 4.20 8.25
CA LEU A 4 -9.92 2.83 8.68
C LEU A 4 -8.96 2.79 9.87
N MET A 5 -9.32 2.02 10.90
CA MET A 5 -8.49 1.85 12.09
C MET A 5 -7.31 0.88 11.88
N GLY A 6 -7.23 0.27 10.69
CA GLY A 6 -6.20 -0.66 10.29
C GLY A 6 -6.51 -1.25 8.92
N ILE A 7 -5.51 -1.88 8.32
CA ILE A 7 -5.65 -2.61 7.07
C ILE A 7 -5.34 -4.09 7.32
N PRO A 8 -6.11 -5.03 6.74
CA PRO A 8 -5.81 -6.45 6.87
C PRO A 8 -4.39 -6.73 6.35
N GLY A 9 -3.63 -7.62 6.97
CA GLY A 9 -2.34 -8.05 6.44
C GLY A 9 -1.17 -7.07 6.58
N ALA A 10 -1.34 -5.94 7.29
CA ALA A 10 -0.22 -5.08 7.68
C ALA A 10 -0.42 -4.47 9.08
N GLU A 11 0.65 -4.48 9.87
CA GLU A 11 0.71 -3.77 11.16
C GLU A 11 1.00 -2.29 10.94
N PHE A 12 0.22 -1.41 11.56
CA PHE A 12 0.31 0.04 11.31
C PHE A 12 1.71 0.59 11.60
N ALA A 13 2.32 0.21 12.72
CA ALA A 13 3.64 0.71 13.11
C ALA A 13 4.72 0.37 12.06
N GLU A 14 4.67 -0.86 11.54
CA GLU A 14 5.58 -1.36 10.52
C GLU A 14 5.35 -0.68 9.17
N ALA A 15 4.09 -0.59 8.74
CA ALA A 15 3.71 0.07 7.50
C ALA A 15 4.03 1.58 7.54
N TRP A 16 3.87 2.22 8.70
CA TRP A 16 4.19 3.62 8.92
C TRP A 16 5.70 3.89 8.88
N HIS A 17 6.51 2.96 9.38
CA HIS A 17 7.97 3.04 9.29
C HIS A 17 8.46 2.88 7.85
N ARG A 18 7.83 1.99 7.07
CA ARG A 18 8.17 1.74 5.65
C ARG A 18 7.49 2.69 4.65
N ARG A 19 6.73 3.67 5.13
CA ARG A 19 5.97 4.59 4.26
C ARG A 19 6.87 5.31 3.26
N LYS A 20 6.26 5.72 2.15
CA LYS A 20 6.86 6.54 1.11
C LYS A 20 6.26 7.93 1.17
N ASP A 21 7.10 8.92 1.39
CA ASP A 21 6.70 10.32 1.26
C ASP A 21 6.81 10.71 -0.22
N VAL A 22 5.70 11.14 -0.81
CA VAL A 22 5.59 11.52 -2.22
C VAL A 22 5.26 13.01 -2.28
N ASP A 23 5.96 13.76 -3.13
CA ASP A 23 5.58 15.14 -3.42
C ASP A 23 4.36 15.13 -4.36
N PHE A 24 3.27 15.71 -3.89
CA PHE A 24 2.05 15.89 -4.66
C PHE A 24 1.67 17.36 -4.64
N ASP A 25 2.02 18.07 -5.72
CA ASP A 25 1.77 19.51 -5.87
C ASP A 25 2.41 20.35 -4.74
N GLY A 26 3.66 20.03 -4.37
CA GLY A 26 4.39 20.70 -3.28
C GLY A 26 3.95 20.29 -1.88
N LEU A 27 3.01 19.35 -1.75
CA LEU A 27 2.62 18.74 -0.48
C LEU A 27 3.26 17.36 -0.33
N SER A 28 3.99 17.16 0.75
CA SER A 28 4.49 15.82 1.12
C SER A 28 3.35 14.96 1.64
N VAL A 29 2.99 13.92 0.88
CA VAL A 29 1.93 12.96 1.21
C VAL A 29 2.54 11.59 1.52
N ALA A 30 2.16 11.03 2.66
CA ALA A 30 2.59 9.70 3.08
C ALA A 30 1.72 8.61 2.44
N PHE A 31 2.36 7.71 1.71
CA PHE A 31 1.76 6.47 1.17
C PHE A 31 2.38 5.25 1.85
N ILE A 32 1.59 4.18 2.02
CA ILE A 32 2.16 2.91 2.48
C ILE A 32 3.12 2.34 1.42
N SER A 33 4.08 1.53 1.86
CA SER A 33 5.03 0.91 0.95
C SER A 33 4.33 -0.03 -0.04
N ARG A 34 4.96 -0.27 -1.20
CA ARG A 34 4.45 -1.24 -2.19
C ARG A 34 4.26 -2.63 -1.58
N ILE A 35 5.20 -3.09 -0.74
CA ILE A 35 5.10 -4.42 -0.12
C ILE A 35 3.91 -4.50 0.84
N ASP A 36 3.69 -3.45 1.63
CA ASP A 36 2.56 -3.39 2.57
C ASP A 36 1.22 -3.28 1.82
N LEU A 37 1.18 -2.57 0.69
CA LEU A 37 0.00 -2.49 -0.18
C LEU A 37 -0.36 -3.84 -0.80
N ILE A 38 0.63 -4.58 -1.31
CA ILE A 38 0.43 -5.93 -1.87
C ILE A 38 -0.09 -6.88 -0.78
N ASN A 39 0.51 -6.87 0.40
CA ASN A 39 0.07 -7.69 1.53
C ASN A 39 -1.37 -7.35 1.95
N ALA A 40 -1.70 -6.06 2.00
CA ALA A 40 -3.03 -5.62 2.36
C ALA A 40 -4.10 -6.05 1.36
N LYS A 41 -3.80 -5.94 0.06
CA LYS A 41 -4.67 -6.41 -1.01
C LYS A 41 -4.87 -7.93 -0.97
N ARG A 42 -3.80 -8.70 -0.78
CA ARG A 42 -3.89 -10.16 -0.64
C ARG A 42 -4.73 -10.57 0.57
N ALA A 43 -4.56 -9.89 1.70
CA ALA A 43 -5.30 -10.17 2.92
C ALA A 43 -6.78 -9.75 2.84
N ALA A 44 -7.11 -8.69 2.10
CA ALA A 44 -8.50 -8.29 1.84
C ALA A 44 -9.25 -9.32 0.99
N GLY A 45 -8.56 -10.07 0.13
CA GLY A 45 -9.08 -11.27 -0.55
C GLY A 45 -10.18 -11.02 -1.59
N ARG A 46 -10.49 -9.76 -1.92
CA ARG A 46 -11.46 -9.44 -2.98
C ARG A 46 -10.87 -9.86 -4.33
N PRO A 47 -11.66 -10.40 -5.27
CA PRO A 47 -11.14 -10.85 -6.57
C PRO A 47 -10.31 -9.80 -7.30
N GLN A 48 -10.73 -8.54 -7.25
CA GLN A 48 -9.99 -7.42 -7.82
C GLN A 48 -8.69 -7.12 -7.07
N ASP A 49 -8.69 -7.20 -5.73
CA ASP A 49 -7.47 -6.94 -4.96
C ASP A 49 -6.38 -7.97 -5.25
N LEU A 50 -6.75 -9.23 -5.48
CA LEU A 50 -5.81 -10.28 -5.84
C LEU A 50 -5.15 -10.00 -7.20
N ILE A 51 -5.93 -9.56 -8.19
CA ILE A 51 -5.43 -9.16 -9.52
C ILE A 51 -4.52 -7.93 -9.39
N ASP A 52 -4.92 -6.95 -8.60
CA ASP A 52 -4.13 -5.74 -8.37
C ASP A 52 -2.81 -6.07 -7.65
N ALA A 53 -2.84 -6.95 -6.65
CA ALA A 53 -1.65 -7.39 -5.91
C ALA A 53 -0.67 -8.13 -6.82
N ASP A 54 -1.19 -8.97 -7.72
CA ASP A 54 -0.38 -9.67 -8.72
C ASP A 54 0.25 -8.68 -9.71
N THR A 55 -0.55 -7.77 -10.26
CA THR A 55 -0.09 -6.69 -11.15
C THR A 55 1.00 -5.86 -10.49
N LEU A 56 0.75 -5.40 -9.26
CA LEU A 56 1.71 -4.63 -8.48
C LEU A 56 3.01 -5.42 -8.26
N SER A 57 2.95 -6.73 -8.06
CA SER A 57 4.14 -7.58 -7.86
C SER A 57 5.03 -7.71 -9.09
N GLN A 58 4.48 -7.54 -10.29
CA GLN A 58 5.21 -7.63 -11.57
C GLN A 58 5.85 -6.30 -12.01
N VAL A 59 5.41 -5.17 -11.43
CA VAL A 59 6.00 -3.86 -11.73
C VAL A 59 7.21 -3.65 -10.81
N ASP A 60 8.42 -3.69 -11.37
CA ASP A 60 9.62 -3.27 -10.68
C ASP A 60 9.68 -1.74 -10.62
N ASP A 61 9.91 -1.19 -9.41
CA ASP A 61 10.20 0.24 -9.19
C ASP A 61 11.54 0.56 -9.88
N THR A 62 11.47 0.79 -11.19
CA THR A 62 12.57 1.35 -11.98
C THR A 62 12.29 2.84 -12.12
N ALA A 63 12.51 3.58 -11.03
CA ALA A 63 12.46 5.04 -11.00
C ALA A 63 13.48 5.57 -9.99
#